data_AF-K0SUK5-F1
#
_entry.id   AF-K0SUK5-F1
#
_cell.length_a   1.000
_cell.length_b   1.000
_cell.length_c   1.000
_cell.angle_alpha   90.00
_cell.angle_beta   90.00
_cell.angle_gamma   90.00
#
_symmetry.space_group_name_H-M   'P 1'
#
loop_
_entity.id
_entity.type
_entity.pdbx_description
1 polymer ?
#
loop_
_entity_poly.entity_id
_entity_poly.type
_entity_poly.pdbx_seq_one_letter_code
_entity_poly.pdbx_strand_id
1 'polypeptide(L)'
;LQNSLRKDYLEQINLLYTHMKARGWPHHLLAEWIMKSADKLEHDLSLPLQAEPGKGKESELTSNRRTFVHLQYHPHGLSRTQVRAAFDETCDNFRGTDAEIDQLTVAFSRPRNIRDELISARLHQVEGQEASTFRPKTYHRE
;
A
#
# COMPACT_ATOMS: atom_id res chain seq x y z
N LEU A 1 -9.35 1.01 16.08
CA LEU A 1 -10.53 1.08 15.21
C LEU A 1 -10.16 0.42 13.89
N GLN A 2 -10.81 -0.69 13.55
CA GLN A 2 -10.60 -1.37 12.27
C GLN A 2 -11.63 -0.74 11.33
N ASN A 3 -11.20 0.04 10.33
CA ASN A 3 -12.09 0.76 9.40
C ASN A 3 -12.81 -0.22 8.45
N SER A 4 -13.62 -1.11 9.00
CA SER A 4 -14.33 -2.16 8.27
C SER A 4 -15.85 -2.02 8.40
N LEU A 5 -16.35 -1.34 9.42
CA LEU A 5 -17.78 -1.09 9.58
C LEU A 5 -18.13 0.35 9.20
N ARG A 6 -19.33 0.54 8.64
CA ARG A 6 -19.87 1.87 8.27
C ARG A 6 -19.90 2.85 9.45
N LYS A 7 -20.10 2.32 10.66
CA LYS A 7 -20.04 3.10 11.91
C LYS A 7 -18.66 3.72 12.14
N ASP A 8 -17.59 2.94 11.94
CA ASP A 8 -16.22 3.43 12.11
C ASP A 8 -15.89 4.55 11.10
N TYR A 9 -16.37 4.40 9.85
CA TYR A 9 -16.24 5.43 8.81
C TYR A 9 -16.89 6.75 9.22
N LEU A 10 -18.12 6.72 9.75
CA LEU A 10 -18.81 7.92 10.23
C LEU A 10 -18.08 8.57 11.42
N GLU A 11 -17.55 7.77 12.34
CA GLU A 11 -16.75 8.27 13.46
C GLU A 11 -15.47 8.97 12.97
N GLN A 12 -14.77 8.40 11.99
CA GLN A 12 -13.57 9.01 11.41
C GLN A 12 -13.87 10.32 10.66
N ILE A 13 -14.97 10.38 9.90
CA ILE A 13 -15.39 11.62 9.21
C ILE A 13 -15.70 12.72 10.23
N ASN A 14 -16.45 12.40 11.28
CA ASN A 14 -16.80 13.38 12.32
C ASN A 14 -15.55 13.94 13.03
N LEU A 15 -14.57 13.07 13.30
CA LEU A 15 -13.30 13.49 13.89
C LEU A 15 -12.52 14.40 12.94
N LEU A 16 -12.39 14.01 11.67
CA LEU A 16 -11.73 14.81 10.64
C LEU A 16 -12.38 16.18 10.49
N TYR A 17 -13.70 16.22 10.38
CA TYR A 17 -14.48 17.45 10.27
C TYR A 17 -14.25 18.37 11.48
N THR A 18 -14.28 17.83 12.69
CA THR A 18 -14.04 18.58 13.93
C THR A 18 -12.63 19.19 13.95
N HIS A 19 -11.62 18.42 13.57
CA HIS A 19 -10.24 18.90 13.48
C HIS A 19 -10.05 19.98 12.42
N MET A 20 -10.65 19.82 11.24
CA MET A 20 -10.54 20.82 10.17
C MET A 20 -11.28 22.10 10.55
N LYS A 21 -12.45 22.00 11.18
CA LYS A 21 -13.16 23.16 11.73
C LYS A 21 -12.33 23.89 12.79
N ALA A 22 -11.70 23.15 13.72
CA ALA A 22 -10.81 23.73 14.74
C ALA A 22 -9.58 24.44 14.12
N ARG A 23 -9.12 23.99 12.95
CA ARG A 23 -8.05 24.63 12.17
C ARG A 23 -8.53 25.85 11.36
N GLY A 24 -9.78 26.25 11.47
CA GLY A 24 -10.33 27.44 10.82
C GLY A 24 -10.85 27.23 9.40
N TRP A 25 -11.03 25.97 8.97
CA TRP A 25 -11.60 25.72 7.64
C TRP A 25 -13.10 26.04 7.61
N PRO A 26 -13.59 26.70 6.54
CA PRO A 26 -14.98 27.11 6.45
C PRO A 26 -15.88 25.89 6.21
N HIS A 27 -17.03 25.87 6.90
CA HIS A 27 -17.97 24.75 6.90
C HIS A 27 -18.41 24.33 5.48
N HIS A 28 -18.71 25.29 4.61
CA HIS A 28 -19.25 25.00 3.27
C HIS A 28 -18.26 24.19 2.41
N LEU A 29 -16.96 24.52 2.44
CA LEU A 29 -15.93 23.75 1.72
C LEU A 29 -15.77 22.34 2.28
N LEU A 30 -15.78 22.21 3.61
CA LEU A 30 -15.67 20.90 4.25
C LEU A 30 -16.86 20.00 3.92
N ALA A 31 -18.07 20.55 3.96
CA ALA A 31 -19.28 19.82 3.59
C ALA A 31 -19.23 19.38 2.12
N GLU A 32 -18.84 20.28 1.21
CA GLU A 32 -18.71 19.98 -0.21
C GLU A 32 -17.71 18.84 -0.47
N TRP A 33 -16.52 18.90 0.14
CA TRP A 33 -15.49 17.88 -0.07
C TRP A 33 -15.87 16.52 0.52
N ILE A 34 -16.47 16.52 1.71
CA ILE A 34 -16.91 15.28 2.35
C ILE A 34 -18.01 14.62 1.50
N MET A 35 -18.99 15.40 1.03
CA MET A 35 -20.06 14.88 0.17
C MET A 35 -19.51 14.35 -1.15
N LYS A 36 -18.68 15.14 -1.86
CA LYS A 36 -18.04 14.69 -3.12
C LYS A 36 -17.22 13.41 -2.94
N SER A 37 -16.55 13.27 -1.80
CA SER A 37 -15.76 12.07 -1.50
C SER A 37 -16.64 10.87 -1.14
N ALA A 38 -17.75 11.09 -0.44
CA ALA A 38 -18.72 10.05 -0.13
C ALA A 38 -19.41 9.54 -1.41
N ASP A 39 -19.85 10.44 -2.29
CA ASP A 39 -20.46 10.09 -3.57
C ASP A 39 -19.49 9.27 -4.44
N LYS A 40 -18.23 9.70 -4.49
CA LYS A 40 -17.18 8.96 -5.21
C LYS A 40 -16.97 7.56 -4.62
N LEU A 41 -16.94 7.44 -3.30
CA LEU A 41 -16.78 6.15 -2.64
C LEU A 41 -17.96 5.21 -2.93
N GLU A 42 -19.19 5.71 -2.90
CA GLU A 42 -20.38 4.93 -3.22
C GLU A 42 -20.42 4.52 -4.69
N HIS A 43 -19.99 5.40 -5.60
CA HIS A 43 -19.81 5.08 -7.01
C HIS A 43 -18.75 4.00 -7.23
N ASP A 44 -17.58 4.12 -6.60
CA ASP A 44 -16.48 3.16 -6.68
C ASP A 44 -16.85 1.78 -6.09
N LEU A 45 -17.70 1.75 -5.06
CA LEU A 45 -18.27 0.53 -4.49
C LEU A 45 -19.36 -0.10 -5.38
N SER A 46 -20.08 0.71 -6.16
CA SER A 46 -21.17 0.27 -7.03
C SER A 46 -20.69 -0.26 -8.37
N LEU A 47 -19.46 0.10 -8.78
CA LEU A 47 -18.80 -0.48 -9.94
C LEU A 47 -18.45 -1.96 -9.66
N PRO A 48 -18.58 -2.86 -10.64
CA PRO A 48 -18.03 -4.20 -10.51
C PRO A 48 -16.53 -4.07 -10.23
N LEU A 49 -16.09 -4.64 -9.12
CA LEU A 49 -14.71 -4.63 -8.62
C LEU A 49 -13.71 -4.80 -9.79
N GLN A 50 -13.19 -3.69 -10.33
CA GLN A 50 -11.91 -3.72 -11.01
C GLN A 50 -10.87 -3.79 -9.91
N ALA A 51 -10.58 -5.02 -9.51
CA ALA A 51 -9.66 -5.33 -8.43
C ALA A 51 -8.23 -4.98 -8.84
N GLU A 52 -7.74 -3.86 -8.31
CA GLU A 52 -6.34 -3.63 -7.94
C GLU A 52 -6.36 -2.87 -6.60
N PRO A 53 -5.53 -3.18 -5.59
CA PRO A 53 -4.75 -4.37 -5.31
C PRO A 53 -5.10 -5.00 -3.93
N GLY A 54 -4.72 -6.26 -3.73
CA GLY A 54 -4.61 -6.83 -2.37
C GLY A 54 -5.70 -7.84 -1.98
N LYS A 55 -5.64 -9.05 -2.55
CA LYS A 55 -6.11 -10.23 -1.84
C LYS A 55 -5.17 -11.37 -2.18
N GLY A 56 -4.51 -11.91 -1.16
CA GLY A 56 -3.86 -13.21 -1.24
C GLY A 56 -4.91 -14.22 -1.69
N LYS A 57 -4.86 -14.55 -2.97
CA LYS A 57 -5.38 -15.79 -3.48
C LYS A 57 -4.14 -16.64 -3.66
N GLU A 58 -4.16 -17.84 -3.09
CA GLU A 58 -3.35 -18.94 -3.60
C GLU A 58 -3.63 -19.00 -5.09
N SER A 59 -2.73 -18.39 -5.86
CA SER A 59 -2.88 -18.30 -7.30
C SER A 59 -2.55 -19.70 -7.81
N GLU A 60 -3.54 -20.35 -8.38
CA GLU A 60 -3.30 -21.22 -9.54
C GLU A 60 -2.18 -20.59 -10.37
N LEU A 61 -1.15 -21.40 -10.65
CA LEU A 61 0.11 -21.10 -11.35
C LEU A 61 -0.12 -20.53 -12.76
N THR A 62 -0.75 -19.36 -12.82
CA THR A 62 -1.04 -18.58 -14.01
C THR A 62 -0.66 -17.16 -13.59
N SER A 63 0.61 -16.79 -13.63
CA SER A 63 1.20 -16.41 -14.90
C SER A 63 2.69 -16.09 -14.68
N ASN A 64 3.59 -16.81 -15.36
CA ASN A 64 5.02 -16.49 -15.43
C ASN A 64 5.32 -15.14 -16.11
N ARG A 65 4.30 -14.34 -16.44
CA ARG A 65 4.40 -13.13 -17.25
C ARG A 65 4.98 -11.93 -16.51
N ARG A 66 4.98 -11.90 -15.17
CA ARG A 66 5.46 -10.74 -14.42
C ARG A 66 6.57 -11.11 -13.46
N THR A 67 7.74 -10.51 -13.66
CA THR A 67 8.93 -10.72 -12.82
C THR A 67 9.24 -9.46 -12.04
N PHE A 68 9.51 -9.64 -10.75
CA PHE A 68 9.93 -8.58 -9.85
C PHE A 68 11.40 -8.78 -9.48
N VAL A 69 12.21 -7.74 -9.71
CA VAL A 69 13.61 -7.71 -9.32
C VAL A 69 13.79 -6.66 -8.25
N HIS A 70 14.18 -7.09 -7.06
CA HIS A 70 14.46 -6.21 -5.93
C HIS A 70 15.98 -6.04 -5.79
N LEU A 71 16.45 -4.81 -5.95
CA LEU A 71 17.86 -4.47 -5.84
C LEU A 71 18.11 -3.62 -4.60
N GLN A 72 19.11 -4.01 -3.82
CA GLN A 72 19.60 -3.16 -2.74
C GLN A 72 20.38 -1.98 -3.34
N TYR A 73 20.19 -0.81 -2.75
CA TYR A 73 20.95 0.38 -3.06
C TYR A 73 22.44 0.16 -2.80
N HIS A 74 23.26 0.50 -3.79
CA HIS A 74 24.70 0.63 -3.64
C HIS A 74 25.16 1.90 -4.37
N PRO A 75 26.04 2.74 -3.79
CA PRO A 75 26.48 4.00 -4.41
C PRO A 75 27.09 3.85 -5.80
N HIS A 76 27.81 2.74 -6.02
CA HIS A 76 28.36 2.33 -7.32
C HIS A 76 27.60 1.13 -7.93
N GLY A 77 26.33 0.97 -7.54
CA GLY A 77 25.49 -0.13 -7.98
C GLY A 77 24.99 0.05 -9.41
N LEU A 78 24.30 -0.98 -9.91
CA LEU A 78 23.66 -0.93 -11.21
C LEU A 78 22.50 0.07 -11.20
N SER A 79 22.42 0.89 -12.23
CA SER A 79 21.26 1.75 -12.46
C SER A 79 20.07 0.93 -12.99
N ARG A 80 18.85 1.46 -12.79
CA ARG A 80 17.64 0.86 -13.35
C ARG A 80 17.72 0.68 -14.87
N THR A 81 18.38 1.61 -15.55
CA THR A 81 18.55 1.56 -17.01
C THR A 81 19.45 0.39 -17.42
N GLN A 82 20.56 0.16 -16.72
CA GLN A 82 21.45 -0.97 -17.01
C GLN A 82 20.76 -2.32 -16.79
N VAL A 83 19.97 -2.44 -15.72
CA VAL A 83 19.22 -3.69 -15.44
C VAL A 83 18.17 -3.95 -16.51
N ARG A 84 17.47 -2.91 -16.98
CA ARG A 84 16.53 -3.05 -18.10
C ARG A 84 17.24 -3.41 -19.40
N ALA A 85 18.33 -2.74 -19.74
CA ALA A 85 19.10 -3.04 -20.95
C ALA A 85 19.59 -4.49 -20.96
N ALA A 86 20.14 -4.97 -19.83
CA ALA A 86 20.56 -6.37 -19.71
C ALA A 86 19.39 -7.35 -19.82
N PHE A 87 18.21 -6.99 -19.29
CA PHE A 87 17.01 -7.80 -19.44
C PHE A 87 16.56 -7.85 -20.90
N ASP A 88 16.44 -6.70 -21.57
CA ASP A 88 16.01 -6.66 -22.98
C ASP A 88 17.01 -7.46 -23.86
N GLU A 89 18.32 -7.24 -23.68
CA GLU A 89 19.37 -7.98 -24.40
C GLU A 89 19.30 -9.51 -24.21
N THR A 90 19.03 -9.96 -22.98
CA THR A 90 19.07 -11.38 -22.64
C THR A 90 17.73 -12.07 -22.90
N CYS A 91 16.64 -11.43 -22.49
CA CYS A 91 15.30 -12.01 -22.41
C CYS A 91 14.48 -11.81 -23.67
N ASP A 92 14.86 -10.91 -24.59
CA ASP A 92 14.17 -10.75 -25.88
C ASP A 92 14.17 -12.04 -26.72
N ASN A 93 15.17 -12.91 -26.51
CA ASN A 93 15.27 -14.20 -27.20
C ASN A 93 14.15 -15.19 -26.81
N PHE A 94 13.44 -14.95 -25.71
CA PHE A 94 12.38 -15.84 -25.21
C PHE A 94 10.97 -15.33 -25.55
N ARG A 95 10.84 -14.23 -26.29
CA ARG A 95 9.54 -13.71 -26.75
C ARG A 95 8.80 -14.74 -27.59
N GLY A 96 7.51 -14.97 -27.31
CA GLY A 96 6.68 -15.95 -28.00
C GLY A 96 6.89 -17.40 -27.56
N THR A 97 7.70 -17.64 -26.52
CA THR A 97 7.89 -18.98 -25.93
C THR A 97 7.16 -19.11 -24.60
N ASP A 98 7.03 -20.34 -24.09
CA ASP A 98 6.45 -20.59 -22.76
C ASP A 98 7.30 -19.97 -21.62
N ALA A 99 8.52 -19.53 -21.91
CA ALA A 99 9.43 -18.85 -20.99
C ALA A 99 9.41 -17.32 -21.14
N GLU A 100 8.48 -16.76 -21.91
CA GLU A 100 8.33 -15.31 -22.08
C GLU A 100 7.97 -14.61 -20.77
N ILE A 101 8.64 -13.49 -20.52
CA ILE A 101 8.37 -12.58 -19.41
C ILE A 101 7.79 -11.29 -19.98
N ASP A 102 6.46 -11.14 -19.94
CA ASP A 102 5.76 -9.98 -20.48
C ASP A 102 6.11 -8.66 -19.76
N GLN A 103 6.43 -8.71 -18.47
CA GLN A 103 6.63 -7.51 -17.66
C GLN A 103 7.72 -7.66 -16.59
N LEU A 104 8.81 -6.92 -16.75
CA LEU A 104 9.81 -6.71 -15.71
C LEU A 104 9.48 -5.47 -14.85
N THR A 105 9.38 -5.68 -13.53
CA THR A 105 9.32 -4.59 -12.54
C THR A 105 10.61 -4.57 -11.72
N VAL A 106 11.40 -3.51 -11.87
CA VAL A 106 12.64 -3.31 -11.09
C VAL A 106 12.38 -2.36 -9.94
N ALA A 107 12.51 -2.85 -8.70
CA ALA A 107 12.40 -2.09 -7.48
C ALA A 107 13.79 -1.86 -6.88
N PHE A 108 14.14 -0.61 -6.60
CA PHE A 108 15.36 -0.26 -5.88
C PHE A 108 15.02 0.13 -4.45
N SER A 109 15.80 -0.36 -3.48
CA SER A 109 15.80 0.30 -2.19
C SER A 109 16.41 1.69 -2.33
N ARG A 110 15.94 2.62 -1.51
CA ARG A 110 16.53 3.96 -1.43
C ARG A 110 17.76 3.93 -0.50
N PRO A 111 18.75 4.81 -0.71
CA PRO A 111 19.80 5.01 0.28
C PRO A 111 19.18 5.31 1.65
N ARG A 112 19.77 4.73 2.70
CA ARG A 112 19.45 5.12 4.07
C ARG A 112 19.80 6.59 4.26
N ASN A 113 18.87 7.35 4.79
CA ASN A 113 19.10 8.74 5.13
C ASN A 113 19.03 8.92 6.66
N ILE A 114 19.55 10.05 7.14
CA ILE A 114 19.59 10.39 8.58
C ILE A 114 18.19 10.34 9.21
N ARG A 115 17.14 10.65 8.43
CA ARG A 115 15.75 10.56 8.91
C ARG A 115 15.36 9.12 9.26
N ASP A 116 15.84 8.14 8.53
CA ASP A 116 15.58 6.72 8.80
C ASP A 116 16.26 6.26 10.10
N GLU A 117 17.35 6.92 10.52
CA GLU A 117 18.03 6.66 11.79
C GLU A 117 17.36 7.41 12.95
N LEU A 118 16.96 8.66 12.73
CA LEU A 118 16.31 9.49 13.74
C LEU A 118 14.85 9.10 14.01
N ILE A 119 14.15 8.59 12.99
CA ILE A 119 12.73 8.28 13.03
C ILE A 119 12.55 6.79 12.79
N SER A 120 12.50 6.04 13.88
CA SER A 120 12.09 4.64 13.84
C SER A 120 10.59 4.58 13.49
N ALA A 121 10.26 3.89 12.40
CA ALA A 121 8.86 3.53 12.10
C ALA A 121 8.29 2.50 13.10
N ARG A 122 9.17 1.84 13.86
CA ARG A 122 8.79 0.96 14.96
C ARG A 122 8.65 1.79 16.22
N LEU A 123 7.46 1.80 16.79
CA LEU A 123 7.26 2.35 18.13
C LEU A 123 8.16 1.58 19.10
N HIS A 124 8.95 2.29 19.90
CA HIS A 124 9.68 1.66 20.99
C HIS A 124 8.65 1.07 21.96
N GLN A 125 8.66 -0.26 22.10
CA GLN A 125 7.78 -0.97 23.02
C GLN A 125 8.62 -1.47 24.18
N VAL A 126 8.19 -1.11 25.39
CA VAL A 126 8.75 -1.65 26.63
C VAL A 126 8.08 -3.00 26.89
N GLU A 127 8.88 -3.99 27.27
CA GLU A 127 8.39 -5.33 27.58
C GLU A 127 7.26 -5.26 28.63
N GLY A 128 6.09 -5.80 28.30
CA GLY A 128 4.89 -5.74 29.16
C GLY A 128 4.00 -4.50 28.99
N GLN A 129 4.41 -3.49 28.21
CA GLN A 129 3.59 -2.33 27.82
C GLN A 129 3.34 -2.27 26.31
N GLU A 130 3.41 -3.40 25.64
CA GLU A 130 3.16 -3.48 24.21
C GLU A 130 1.69 -3.16 23.90
N ALA A 131 1.44 -2.59 22.71
CA ALA A 131 0.06 -2.34 22.25
C ALA A 131 -0.77 -3.64 22.13
N SER A 132 -0.10 -4.78 21.97
CA SER A 132 -0.69 -6.13 21.96
C SER A 132 -1.21 -6.53 23.35
N THR A 133 -0.54 -6.13 24.42
CA THR A 133 -0.89 -6.44 25.82
C THR A 133 -2.22 -5.81 26.22
N PHE A 134 -2.54 -4.63 25.70
CA PHE A 134 -3.78 -3.90 26.01
C PHE A 134 -4.97 -4.33 25.15
N ARG A 135 -4.79 -5.20 24.15
CA ARG A 135 -5.92 -5.74 23.40
C ARG A 135 -6.52 -6.94 24.15
N PRO A 136 -7.84 -6.95 24.42
CA PRO A 136 -8.48 -8.14 24.96
C PRO A 136 -8.32 -9.28 23.97
N LYS A 137 -7.83 -10.43 24.43
CA LYS A 137 -7.78 -11.67 23.64
C LYS A 137 -9.22 -12.11 23.39
N THR A 138 -9.80 -11.69 22.29
CA THR A 138 -11.08 -12.23 21.82
C THR A 138 -10.82 -13.66 21.37
N TYR A 139 -11.10 -14.61 22.25
CA TYR A 139 -11.17 -16.03 21.90
C TYR A 139 -12.34 -16.21 20.94
N HIS A 140 -12.06 -16.60 19.71
CA HIS A 140 -13.08 -17.16 18.83
C HIS A 140 -13.50 -18.50 19.43
N ARG A 141 -14.77 -18.59 19.85
CA ARG A 141 -15.41 -19.83 20.27
C ARG A 141 -15.95 -20.49 19.01
N GLU A 142 -15.55 -21.74 18.78
CA GLU A 142 -16.09 -22.65 17.76
C GLU A 142 -17.59 -22.90 17.96
#